data_AF-W6NDB3-F1
#
_entry.id   AF-W6NDB3-F1
#
_cell.length_a   1.000
_cell.length_b   1.000
_cell.length_c   1.000
_cell.angle_alpha   90.00
_cell.angle_beta   90.00
_cell.angle_gamma   90.00
#
_symmetry.space_group_name_H-M   'P 1'
#
loop_
_entity.id
_entity.type
_entity.pdbx_description
1 polymer ?
#
loop_
_entity_poly.entity_id
_entity_poly.type
_entity_poly.pdbx_seq_one_letter_code
_entity_poly.pdbx_strand_id
1 'polypeptide(L)'
;MNNKNIRKLKGFTLIELLLVVSIILILMGFLVPKFSSYENKVKSTKAVNTAKQLQTAAVASYGDNNGKFLKEDVQKCIDELTSAQEPKVLDNGLEGQSISINYKSDDKDYTVYIDALENNYTVKDQNGSQIYPK
;
A
#
# COMPACT_ATOMS: atom_id res chain seq x y z
N MET A 1 5.98 -57.72 41.97
CA MET A 1 5.19 -57.79 40.72
C MET A 1 5.02 -56.37 40.20
N ASN A 2 5.72 -55.98 39.13
CA ASN A 2 5.56 -54.66 38.50
C ASN A 2 5.16 -54.84 37.04
N ASN A 3 3.85 -54.74 36.77
CA ASN A 3 3.28 -54.92 35.45
C ASN A 3 3.38 -53.59 34.68
N LYS A 4 4.43 -53.42 33.87
CA LYS A 4 4.58 -52.25 32.99
C LYS A 4 3.59 -52.39 31.83
N ASN A 5 2.42 -51.75 31.97
CA ASN A 5 1.46 -51.59 30.88
C ASN A 5 2.08 -50.73 29.76
N ILE A 6 2.57 -51.38 28.70
CA ILE A 6 3.02 -50.71 27.47
C ILE A 6 1.78 -50.16 26.76
N ARG A 7 1.49 -48.88 26.94
CA ARG A 7 0.45 -48.19 26.19
C ARG A 7 0.86 -48.15 24.72
N LYS A 8 0.15 -48.88 23.84
CA LYS A 8 0.35 -48.77 22.39
C LYS A 8 0.05 -47.33 21.97
N LEU A 9 1.08 -46.60 21.56
CA LEU A 9 0.92 -45.31 20.88
C LEU A 9 0.26 -45.60 19.53
N LYS A 10 -0.98 -45.13 19.34
CA LYS A 10 -1.65 -45.19 18.04
C LYS A 10 -0.93 -44.22 17.10
N GLY A 11 -0.33 -44.75 16.03
CA GLY A 11 0.20 -43.93 14.93
C GLY A 11 -0.91 -43.53 13.96
N PHE A 12 -0.64 -42.51 13.14
CA PHE A 12 -1.54 -42.11 12.05
C PHE A 12 -1.60 -43.19 10.98
N THR A 13 -2.79 -43.40 10.43
CA THR A 13 -2.98 -44.23 9.23
C THR A 13 -2.71 -43.42 7.97
N LEU A 14 -2.28 -44.10 6.90
CA LEU A 14 -2.07 -43.45 5.59
C LEU A 14 -3.36 -42.83 5.05
N ILE A 15 -4.51 -43.44 5.33
CA ILE A 15 -5.81 -42.95 4.87
C ILE A 15 -6.22 -41.65 5.59
N GLU A 16 -5.92 -41.53 6.88
CA GLU A 16 -6.16 -40.28 7.63
C GLU A 16 -5.32 -39.14 7.06
N LEU A 17 -4.04 -39.39 6.75
CA LEU A 17 -3.19 -38.39 6.13
C LEU A 17 -3.69 -38.00 4.72
N LEU A 18 -4.10 -38.99 3.91
CA LEU A 18 -4.58 -38.77 2.56
C LEU A 18 -5.88 -37.95 2.53
N LEU A 19 -6.81 -38.23 3.44
CA LEU A 19 -8.06 -37.48 3.55
C LEU A 19 -7.82 -36.02 3.95
N VAL A 20 -6.86 -35.77 4.85
CA VAL A 20 -6.50 -34.39 5.27
C VAL A 20 -5.94 -33.58 4.11
N VAL A 21 -4.94 -34.10 3.38
CA VAL A 21 -4.37 -33.38 2.23
C VAL A 21 -5.40 -33.20 1.12
N SER A 22 -6.32 -34.15 0.93
CA SER A 22 -7.41 -34.04 -0.05
C SER A 22 -8.33 -32.86 0.26
N ILE A 23 -8.72 -32.68 1.53
CA ILE A 23 -9.57 -31.55 1.93
C ILE A 23 -8.81 -30.21 1.79
N ILE A 24 -7.53 -30.16 2.15
CA ILE A 24 -6.70 -28.95 2.01
C ILE A 24 -6.62 -28.52 0.53
N LEU A 25 -6.44 -29.47 -0.40
CA LEU A 25 -6.37 -29.17 -1.84
C LEU A 25 -7.69 -28.61 -2.38
N ILE A 26 -8.84 -29.15 -1.95
CA ILE A 26 -10.16 -28.63 -2.34
C ILE A 26 -10.33 -27.18 -1.85
N LEU A 27 -9.98 -26.90 -0.59
CA LEU A 27 -10.09 -25.55 -0.03
C LEU A 27 -9.14 -24.55 -0.69
N MET A 28 -7.89 -24.97 -0.96
CA MET A 28 -6.91 -24.13 -1.65
C MET A 28 -7.36 -23.77 -3.06
N GLY A 29 -8.02 -24.68 -3.79
CA GLY A 29 -8.55 -24.41 -5.13
C GLY A 29 -9.48 -23.20 -5.20
N PHE A 30 -10.29 -22.96 -4.16
CA PHE A 30 -11.18 -21.80 -4.10
C PHE A 30 -10.52 -20.52 -3.57
N LEU A 31 -9.47 -20.64 -2.74
CA LEU A 31 -8.80 -19.49 -2.12
C LEU A 31 -7.90 -18.73 -3.11
N VAL A 32 -7.15 -19.45 -3.94
CA VAL A 32 -6.15 -18.88 -4.86
C VAL A 32 -6.70 -17.78 -5.78
N PRO A 33 -7.80 -17.96 -6.54
CA PRO A 33 -8.28 -16.92 -7.46
C PRO A 33 -8.75 -15.65 -6.76
N LYS A 34 -9.31 -15.77 -5.53
CA LYS A 34 -9.76 -14.60 -4.76
C LYS A 34 -8.61 -13.78 -4.19
N PHE A 35 -7.45 -14.40 -3.96
CA PHE A 35 -6.28 -13.75 -3.40
C PHE A 35 -5.72 -12.66 -4.34
N SER A 36 -5.67 -12.93 -5.65
CA SER A 36 -5.11 -12.00 -6.64
C SER A 36 -5.84 -10.63 -6.69
N SER A 37 -7.17 -10.64 -6.70
CA SER A 37 -7.94 -9.38 -6.69
C SER A 37 -7.82 -8.63 -5.36
N TYR A 38 -7.71 -9.36 -4.25
CA TYR A 38 -7.54 -8.76 -2.92
C TYR A 38 -6.18 -8.08 -2.79
N GLU A 39 -5.12 -8.73 -3.28
CA GLU A 39 -3.76 -8.18 -3.28
C GLU A 39 -3.69 -6.84 -4.01
N ASN A 40 -4.29 -6.74 -5.21
CA ASN A 40 -4.32 -5.48 -5.97
C ASN A 40 -5.06 -4.37 -5.20
N LYS A 41 -6.17 -4.69 -4.55
CA LYS A 41 -6.92 -3.72 -3.73
C LYS A 41 -6.12 -3.27 -2.51
N VAL A 42 -5.39 -4.17 -1.86
CA VAL A 42 -4.50 -3.82 -0.74
C VAL A 42 -3.39 -2.89 -1.21
N LYS A 43 -2.73 -3.20 -2.33
CA LYS A 43 -1.68 -2.36 -2.92
C LYS A 43 -2.19 -0.95 -3.25
N SER A 44 -3.33 -0.83 -3.94
CA SER A 44 -3.94 0.47 -4.23
C SER A 44 -4.31 1.23 -2.96
N THR A 45 -4.86 0.55 -1.94
CA THR A 45 -5.20 1.18 -0.66
C THR A 45 -3.97 1.71 0.06
N LYS A 46 -2.88 0.94 0.07
CA LYS A 46 -1.60 1.35 0.65
C LYS A 46 -1.03 2.57 -0.09
N ALA A 47 -1.04 2.55 -1.42
CA ALA A 47 -0.57 3.66 -2.23
C ALA A 47 -1.37 4.95 -1.94
N VAL A 48 -2.70 4.87 -1.82
CA VAL A 48 -3.56 6.01 -1.49
C VAL A 48 -3.29 6.52 -0.06
N ASN A 49 -3.02 5.64 0.90
CA ASN A 49 -2.67 6.04 2.26
C ASN A 49 -1.32 6.77 2.30
N THR A 50 -0.32 6.32 1.55
CA THR A 50 0.96 7.03 1.40
C THR A 50 0.76 8.39 0.73
N ALA A 51 -0.03 8.46 -0.36
CA ALA A 51 -0.36 9.73 -1.00
C ALA A 51 -1.03 10.73 -0.03
N LYS A 52 -1.89 10.25 0.87
CA LYS A 52 -2.52 11.11 1.88
C LYS A 52 -1.50 11.68 2.88
N GLN A 53 -0.50 10.88 3.27
CA GLN A 53 0.60 11.36 4.12
C GLN A 53 1.42 12.43 3.39
N LEU A 54 1.75 12.20 2.12
CA LEU A 54 2.44 13.17 1.27
C LEU A 54 1.64 14.46 1.10
N GLN A 55 0.32 14.35 0.88
CA GLN A 55 -0.58 15.48 0.78
C GLN A 55 -0.63 16.29 2.07
N THR A 56 -0.66 15.63 3.23
CA THR A 56 -0.62 16.30 4.52
C THR A 56 0.70 17.06 4.72
N ALA A 57 1.83 16.44 4.37
CA ALA A 57 3.15 17.08 4.45
C ALA A 57 3.29 18.27 3.49
N ALA A 58 2.79 18.14 2.26
CA ALA A 58 2.79 19.23 1.28
C ALA A 58 1.91 20.40 1.74
N VAL A 59 0.73 20.13 2.31
CA VAL A 59 -0.17 21.17 2.85
C VAL A 59 0.44 21.86 4.07
N ALA A 60 1.22 21.16 4.89
CA ALA A 60 1.98 21.79 5.97
C ALA A 60 2.95 22.85 5.42
N SER A 61 3.77 22.50 4.42
CA SER A 61 4.65 23.46 3.75
C SER A 61 3.88 24.61 3.09
N TYR A 62 2.71 24.33 2.50
CA TYR A 62 1.87 25.36 1.87
C TYR A 62 1.42 26.44 2.86
N GLY A 63 1.08 26.05 4.10
CA GLY A 63 0.75 26.98 5.17
C GLY A 63 1.91 27.88 5.58
N ASP A 64 3.12 27.32 5.64
CA ASP A 64 4.34 28.06 5.99
C ASP A 64 4.79 29.01 4.88
N ASN A 65 4.49 28.68 3.62
CA ASN A 65 4.94 29.40 2.43
C ASN A 65 3.91 30.36 1.84
N ASN A 66 3.12 31.02 2.69
CA ASN A 66 2.12 32.03 2.29
C ASN A 66 1.13 31.53 1.22
N GLY A 67 0.73 30.26 1.29
CA GLY A 67 -0.22 29.68 0.35
C GLY A 67 0.38 29.34 -1.00
N LYS A 68 1.63 28.87 -1.02
CA LYS A 68 2.31 28.38 -2.23
C LYS A 68 3.06 27.09 -1.95
N PHE A 69 2.94 26.14 -2.85
CA PHE A 69 3.82 24.99 -2.90
C PHE A 69 5.18 25.43 -3.45
N LEU A 70 6.21 25.36 -2.61
CA LEU A 70 7.60 25.52 -3.00
C LEU A 70 8.24 24.14 -3.03
N LYS A 71 8.76 23.74 -4.18
CA LYS A 71 9.29 22.40 -4.43
C LYS A 71 10.29 21.93 -3.38
N GLU A 72 11.23 22.80 -3.01
CA GLU A 72 12.29 22.50 -2.05
C GLU A 72 11.74 22.28 -0.64
N ASP A 73 10.83 23.15 -0.20
CA ASP A 73 10.22 23.04 1.13
C ASP A 73 9.27 21.86 1.23
N VAL A 74 8.51 21.58 0.17
CA VAL A 74 7.64 20.40 0.12
C VAL A 74 8.47 19.13 0.16
N GLN A 75 9.58 19.06 -0.59
CA GLN A 75 10.49 17.91 -0.54
C GLN A 75 11.04 17.73 0.87
N LYS A 76 11.50 18.81 1.50
CA LYS A 76 12.01 18.78 2.88
C LYS A 76 10.95 18.31 3.88
N CYS A 77 9.73 18.86 3.82
CA CYS A 77 8.65 18.44 4.70
C CYS A 77 8.28 16.96 4.48
N ILE A 78 8.32 16.46 3.26
CA ILE A 78 8.08 15.05 2.98
C ILE A 78 9.17 14.17 3.58
N ASP A 79 10.44 14.57 3.45
CA ASP A 79 11.58 13.83 3.99
C ASP A 79 11.59 13.83 5.53
N GLU A 80 11.10 14.88 6.17
CA GLU A 80 11.04 15.01 7.63
C GLU A 80 9.79 14.35 8.24
N LEU A 81 8.63 14.41 7.58
CA LEU A 81 7.34 14.04 8.15
C LEU A 81 6.81 12.69 7.66
N THR A 82 7.42 12.09 6.65
CA THR A 82 6.91 10.85 6.05
C THR A 82 8.00 9.80 5.90
N SER A 83 7.59 8.53 5.85
CA SER A 83 8.47 7.40 5.52
C SER A 83 8.19 6.89 4.09
N ALA A 84 7.78 7.79 3.19
CA ALA A 84 7.51 7.43 1.80
C ALA A 84 8.81 6.94 1.13
N GLN A 85 8.70 5.94 0.26
CA GLN A 85 9.84 5.40 -0.45
C GLN A 85 10.10 6.23 -1.72
N GLU A 86 11.33 6.73 -1.87
CA GLU A 86 11.80 7.51 -3.02
C GLU A 86 10.85 8.67 -3.42
N PRO A 87 10.40 9.52 -2.47
CA PRO A 87 9.55 10.64 -2.81
C PRO A 87 10.34 11.66 -3.64
N LYS A 88 9.79 12.03 -4.79
CA LYS A 88 10.36 13.04 -5.66
C LYS A 88 9.29 14.04 -6.04
N VAL A 89 9.42 15.26 -5.53
CA VAL A 89 8.58 16.38 -5.94
C VAL A 89 8.91 16.76 -7.38
N LEU A 90 7.89 16.72 -8.23
CA LEU A 90 7.89 17.23 -9.59
C LEU A 90 7.34 18.68 -9.59
N ASP A 91 7.74 19.46 -10.58
CA ASP A 91 7.58 20.92 -10.59
C ASP A 91 6.19 21.45 -10.18
N ASN A 92 6.23 22.66 -9.64
CA ASN A 92 5.08 23.45 -9.30
C ASN A 92 4.26 23.72 -10.57
N GLY A 93 2.95 23.45 -10.51
CA GLY A 93 2.02 24.01 -11.49
C GLY A 93 1.98 25.53 -11.41
N LEU A 94 1.13 26.15 -12.23
CA LEU A 94 1.02 27.60 -12.35
C LEU A 94 0.94 28.28 -10.98
N GLU A 95 1.82 29.25 -10.74
CA GLU A 95 1.87 30.10 -9.55
C GLU A 95 2.04 29.40 -8.19
N GLY A 96 2.44 28.12 -8.18
CA GLY A 96 2.65 27.36 -6.94
C GLY A 96 1.36 26.87 -6.28
N GLN A 97 0.25 26.79 -7.03
CA GLN A 97 -1.02 26.32 -6.50
C GLN A 97 -1.28 24.83 -6.71
N SER A 98 -0.45 24.17 -7.51
CA SER A 98 -0.47 22.72 -7.62
C SER A 98 0.93 22.13 -7.63
N ILE A 99 1.01 20.87 -7.23
CA ILE A 99 2.27 20.14 -7.12
C ILE A 99 2.03 18.67 -7.42
N SER A 100 3.01 18.04 -8.10
CA SER A 100 3.01 16.60 -8.35
C SER A 100 4.14 15.95 -7.58
N ILE A 101 3.91 14.79 -6.99
CA ILE A 101 4.92 14.06 -6.23
C ILE A 101 4.91 12.62 -6.72
N ASN A 102 6.06 12.15 -7.19
CA ASN A 102 6.28 10.74 -7.46
C ASN A 102 6.72 10.03 -6.20
N TYR A 103 6.22 8.82 -5.97
CA TYR A 103 6.60 8.00 -4.83
C TYR A 103 6.41 6.52 -5.16
N LYS A 104 7.06 5.65 -4.39
CA LYS A 104 6.89 4.20 -4.49
C LYS A 104 6.03 3.63 -3.38
N SER A 105 5.24 2.63 -3.74
CA SER A 105 4.52 1.77 -2.79
C SER A 105 4.50 0.34 -3.31
N ASP A 106 5.02 -0.61 -2.53
CA ASP A 106 5.17 -2.02 -2.91
C ASP A 106 5.85 -2.20 -4.28
N ASP A 107 7.00 -1.51 -4.46
CA ASP A 107 7.84 -1.51 -5.67
C ASP A 107 7.18 -1.02 -6.96
N LYS A 108 6.00 -0.38 -6.84
CA LYS A 108 5.32 0.28 -7.95
C LYS A 108 5.38 1.79 -7.80
N ASP A 109 5.54 2.46 -8.93
CA ASP A 109 5.53 3.91 -9.01
C ASP A 109 4.09 4.44 -9.00
N TYR A 110 3.90 5.52 -8.26
CA TYR A 110 2.66 6.28 -8.18
C TYR A 110 2.96 7.77 -8.24
N THR A 111 1.98 8.53 -8.70
CA THR A 111 2.04 9.99 -8.69
C THR A 111 0.83 10.52 -7.95
N VAL A 112 1.07 11.40 -6.98
CA VAL A 112 0.02 12.21 -6.36
C VAL A 112 0.08 13.62 -6.93
N TYR A 113 -1.04 14.11 -7.45
CA TYR A 113 -1.23 15.50 -7.87
C TYR A 113 -2.11 16.19 -6.83
N ILE A 114 -1.68 17.34 -6.33
CA ILE A 114 -2.38 18.12 -5.31
C ILE A 114 -2.71 19.48 -5.91
N ASP A 115 -3.96 19.91 -5.78
CA ASP A 115 -4.45 21.20 -6.24
C ASP A 115 -5.05 21.98 -5.05
N ALA A 116 -4.42 23.11 -4.71
CA ALA A 116 -4.88 23.96 -3.62
C ALA A 116 -6.10 24.81 -4.01
N LEU A 117 -6.28 25.14 -5.29
CA LEU A 117 -7.40 25.97 -5.75
C LEU A 117 -8.70 25.17 -5.71
N GLU A 118 -8.65 23.94 -6.21
CA GLU A 118 -9.81 23.05 -6.23
C GLU A 118 -9.96 22.25 -4.92
N ASN A 119 -9.02 22.41 -3.98
CA ASN A 119 -8.95 21.65 -2.73
C ASN A 119 -9.11 20.14 -2.96
N ASN A 120 -8.39 19.62 -3.95
CA ASN A 120 -8.47 18.22 -4.35
C ASN A 120 -7.07 17.61 -4.51
N TYR A 121 -7.03 16.30 -4.57
CA TYR A 121 -5.83 15.58 -4.96
C TYR A 121 -6.22 14.32 -5.71
N THR A 122 -5.38 13.92 -6.67
CA THR A 122 -5.55 12.69 -7.43
C THR A 122 -4.34 11.80 -7.26
N VAL A 123 -4.54 10.49 -7.30
CA VAL A 123 -3.47 9.49 -7.26
C VAL A 123 -3.57 8.66 -8.52
N LYS A 124 -2.46 8.57 -9.25
CA LYS A 124 -2.34 7.78 -10.47
C LYS A 124 -1.34 6.64 -10.26
N ASP A 125 -1.63 5.50 -10.86
CA ASP A 125 -0.69 4.39 -10.94
C ASP A 125 0.39 4.63 -12.01
N GLN A 126 1.36 3.73 -12.09
CA GLN A 126 2.43 3.71 -13.11
C GLN A 126 1.94 3.74 -14.57
N ASN A 127 0.68 3.39 -14.84
CA ASN A 127 0.08 3.43 -16.18
C ASN A 127 -0.64 4.76 -16.45
N GLY A 128 -0.63 5.69 -15.49
CA GLY A 128 -1.38 6.94 -15.55
C GLY A 128 -2.87 6.78 -15.22
N SER A 129 -3.32 5.60 -14.79
CA SER A 129 -4.70 5.34 -14.41
C SER A 129 -4.99 5.96 -13.04
N GLN A 130 -6.03 6.78 -12.95
CA GLN A 130 -6.44 7.38 -11.68
C GLN A 130 -7.04 6.30 -10.77
N ILE A 131 -6.42 6.09 -9.61
CA ILE A 131 -6.87 5.16 -8.57
C ILE A 131 -7.56 5.88 -7.42
N TYR A 132 -7.42 7.21 -7.33
CA TYR A 132 -8.09 8.06 -6.36
C TYR A 132 -8.26 9.50 -6.89
N PRO A 133 -9.38 10.19 -6.58
CA PRO A 133 -10.62 9.63 -6.06
C PRO A 133 -11.21 8.61 -7.05
N LYS A 134 -12.04 7.68 -6.56
CA LYS A 134 -12.71 6.65 -7.37
C LYS A 134 -13.86 7.22 -8.18
#